data_AF-A0AAV4B5A9-F1
#
_entry.id   AF-A0AAV4B5A9-F1
#
_cell.length_a   1.000
_cell.length_b   1.000
_cell.length_c   1.000
_cell.angle_alpha   90.00
_cell.angle_beta   90.00
_cell.angle_gamma   90.00
#
_symmetry.space_group_name_H-M   'P 1'
#
loop_
_entity.id
_entity.type
_entity.pdbx_description
1 polymer ?
#
loop_
_entity_poly.entity_id
_entity_poly.type
_entity_poly.pdbx_seq_one_letter_code
_entity_poly.pdbx_strand_id
1 'polypeptide(L)'
;MIGKKNIVPASFGLVILMAFIHNGDTIGQALQLTMSLSSRPLLYPTLTCSIDFDFITTGEVEMLSISGPRPYSKKGDLEVLASISKWDPTPLPLNGLDDTVANVTGFFSGWKKELVISWKLPIFRLSQEYRCTAQSTDMNGQPVTTFETITVNTEASDVDDARDADDFNLLRDRVDDLIANSSLEAKEDFHAIENQVRDLESSFNLRFQDAESQFDKQREFMNSSSETVQNLDEALQDISEKLLDLQQSVTQQQQTNKDQAVFNSFLKARLPFDFSTIFKSKIYFISKTVADFEISDAAASCEAYGGYLVEIDDEEELKFVSDFVSQTGKDVRYYTGANDLNMEAYFEFYHSKKPVPSFLSVWNEGEPNSMVRGEDCTEILGKLNDVTCGLPGKYVCESQ
;
A
#
# COMPACT_ATOMS: atom_id res chain seq x y z
N MET A 1 19.40 12.78 15.03
CA MET A 1 20.38 11.70 15.20
C MET A 1 21.46 12.18 16.14
N ILE A 2 21.62 11.49 17.27
CA ILE A 2 22.69 11.74 18.25
C ILE A 2 23.46 10.42 18.32
N GLY A 3 24.77 10.42 18.05
CA GLY A 3 25.59 9.22 18.03
C GLY A 3 26.87 9.40 18.83
N LYS A 4 27.32 8.34 19.51
CA LYS A 4 28.59 8.29 20.24
C LYS A 4 29.49 7.17 19.70
N LYS A 5 30.80 7.32 19.91
CA LYS A 5 31.83 6.41 19.40
C LYS A 5 32.78 6.00 20.53
N ASN A 6 32.87 4.70 20.81
CA ASN A 6 33.78 4.11 21.80
C ASN A 6 34.79 3.18 21.12
N ILE A 7 36.06 3.22 21.57
CA ILE A 7 37.16 2.41 21.04
C ILE A 7 37.58 1.39 22.12
N VAL A 8 37.63 0.09 21.78
CA VAL A 8 38.00 -0.97 22.74
C VAL A 8 39.14 -1.84 22.18
N PRO A 9 40.26 -2.01 22.90
CA PRO A 9 41.34 -2.93 22.52
C PRO A 9 40.98 -4.40 22.85
N ALA A 10 41.38 -5.34 22.00
CA ALA A 10 41.16 -6.79 22.18
C ALA A 10 42.18 -7.45 23.13
N SER A 11 42.63 -6.77 24.18
CA SER A 11 43.56 -7.33 25.16
C SER A 11 42.84 -8.22 26.19
N PHE A 12 43.47 -9.32 26.60
CA PHE A 12 43.00 -10.25 27.64
C PHE A 12 42.81 -9.53 28.99
N GLY A 13 41.64 -8.94 29.19
CA GLY A 13 41.26 -8.27 30.43
C GLY A 13 39.82 -7.80 30.37
N LEU A 14 39.06 -8.07 31.43
CA LEU A 14 37.68 -7.60 31.58
C LEU A 14 37.68 -6.06 31.63
N VAL A 15 37.33 -5.39 30.53
CA VAL A 15 37.14 -3.93 30.50
C VAL A 15 35.64 -3.63 30.48
N ILE A 16 35.10 -3.28 31.65
CA ILE A 16 33.77 -2.67 31.77
C ILE A 16 33.99 -1.15 31.72
N LEU A 17 33.65 -0.51 30.59
CA LEU A 17 33.63 0.95 30.47
C LEU A 17 32.17 1.43 30.58
N MET A 18 31.82 1.99 31.75
CA MET A 18 30.58 2.74 31.94
C MET A 18 30.83 4.22 31.61
N ALA A 19 30.08 4.76 30.65
CA ALA A 19 30.08 6.19 30.36
C ALA A 19 28.77 6.82 30.86
N PHE A 20 28.87 7.75 31.82
CA PHE A 20 27.78 8.63 32.24
C PHE A 20 28.13 10.08 31.86
N ILE A 21 27.16 10.84 31.33
CA ILE A 21 26.76 12.21 31.74
C ILE A 21 25.80 12.86 30.72
N HIS A 22 24.87 13.63 31.31
CA HIS A 22 23.69 14.34 30.83
C HIS A 22 23.76 15.09 29.49
N ASN A 23 22.78 14.79 28.62
CA ASN A 23 21.99 15.81 27.92
C ASN A 23 20.73 15.18 27.29
N GLY A 24 19.55 15.70 27.66
CA GLY A 24 18.31 15.83 26.87
C GLY A 24 17.55 14.61 26.34
N ASP A 25 18.22 13.51 25.98
CA ASP A 25 17.61 12.36 25.29
C ASP A 25 17.80 11.08 26.11
N THR A 26 16.76 10.62 26.81
CA THR A 26 16.87 9.55 27.83
C THR A 26 17.18 8.17 27.24
N ILE A 27 16.68 7.87 26.03
CA ILE A 27 16.89 6.58 25.36
C ILE A 27 18.35 6.45 24.86
N GLY A 28 18.94 7.52 24.33
CA GLY A 28 20.35 7.54 23.92
C GLY A 28 21.35 7.46 25.08
N GLN A 29 20.91 7.62 26.33
CA GLN A 29 21.73 7.41 27.52
C GLN A 29 21.65 5.98 28.06
N ALA A 30 20.54 5.29 27.78
CA ALA A 30 20.26 3.92 28.21
C ALA A 30 20.72 2.85 27.21
N LEU A 31 20.87 3.21 25.93
CA LEU A 31 21.37 2.29 24.90
C LEU A 31 22.84 1.97 25.16
N GLN A 32 23.15 0.68 25.24
CA GLN A 32 24.51 0.18 25.46
C GLN A 32 24.85 -0.84 24.38
N LEU A 33 26.06 -0.69 23.83
CA LEU A 33 26.70 -1.73 23.04
C LEU A 33 27.98 -2.15 23.74
N THR A 34 28.01 -3.39 24.20
CA THR A 34 29.15 -3.96 24.91
C THR A 34 29.69 -5.15 24.16
N MET A 35 31.03 -5.25 24.13
CA MET A 35 31.70 -6.46 23.68
C MET A 35 32.35 -7.13 24.89
N SER A 36 32.14 -8.43 25.03
CA SER A 36 32.75 -9.22 26.10
C SER A 36 33.59 -10.36 25.51
N LEU A 37 34.79 -10.50 26.06
CA LEU A 37 35.74 -11.58 25.76
C LEU A 37 35.93 -12.36 27.06
N SER A 38 35.53 -13.63 27.07
CA SER A 38 35.70 -14.50 28.25
C SER A 38 37.13 -15.04 28.29
N SER A 39 37.76 -15.03 29.47
CA SER A 39 39.13 -15.53 29.67
C SER A 39 39.23 -17.06 29.81
N ARG A 40 38.20 -17.83 29.38
CA ARG A 40 38.17 -19.30 29.50
C ARG A 40 38.25 -19.99 28.12
N PRO A 41 38.84 -21.20 28.01
CA PRO A 41 39.34 -21.75 26.74
C PRO A 41 38.30 -22.23 25.72
N LEU A 42 37.01 -21.92 25.88
CA LEU A 42 35.92 -22.48 25.05
C LEU A 42 34.73 -21.51 24.87
N LEU A 43 34.94 -20.20 24.97
CA LEU A 43 33.83 -19.23 24.89
C LEU A 43 34.02 -18.19 23.78
N TYR A 44 32.99 -18.15 22.95
CA TYR A 44 32.75 -17.29 21.81
C TYR A 44 32.76 -15.80 22.19
N PRO A 45 33.36 -14.92 21.39
CA PRO A 45 33.26 -13.49 21.62
C PRO A 45 31.80 -13.05 21.44
N THR A 46 31.32 -12.20 22.35
CA THR A 46 29.91 -11.83 22.41
C THR A 46 29.74 -10.33 22.30
N LEU A 47 28.87 -9.91 21.37
CA LEU A 47 28.43 -8.54 21.20
C LEU A 47 26.99 -8.42 21.72
N THR A 48 26.79 -7.55 22.71
CA THR A 48 25.51 -7.34 23.39
C THR A 48 25.04 -5.91 23.18
N CYS A 49 23.88 -5.78 22.55
CA CYS A 49 23.13 -4.54 22.37
C CYS A 49 21.96 -4.55 23.34
N SER A 50 21.98 -3.70 24.35
CA SER A 50 20.98 -3.67 25.42
C SER A 50 20.52 -2.26 25.74
N ILE A 51 19.35 -2.18 26.39
CA ILE A 51 18.83 -0.93 26.94
C ILE A 51 18.64 -1.13 28.45
N ASP A 52 19.37 -0.36 29.26
CA ASP A 52 19.29 -0.40 30.72
C ASP A 52 18.33 0.67 31.26
N PHE A 53 17.38 0.28 32.10
CA PHE A 53 16.13 1.01 32.33
C PHE A 53 16.14 1.99 33.50
N ASP A 54 17.29 2.24 34.14
CA ASP A 54 17.37 3.14 35.31
C ASP A 54 17.01 4.61 35.00
N PHE A 55 16.86 5.02 33.73
CA PHE A 55 16.68 6.44 33.34
C PHE A 55 15.69 6.75 32.20
N ILE A 56 14.78 5.84 31.79
CA ILE A 56 13.86 6.14 30.67
C ILE A 56 12.54 6.73 31.20
N THR A 57 12.33 8.03 30.96
CA THR A 57 11.06 8.72 31.27
C THR A 57 10.17 8.98 30.04
N THR A 58 10.65 8.79 28.81
CA THR A 58 9.87 9.12 27.60
C THR A 58 10.26 8.26 26.38
N GLY A 59 9.32 7.46 25.86
CA GLY A 59 9.41 6.73 24.58
C GLY A 59 9.47 5.19 24.72
N GLU A 60 8.65 4.48 23.93
CA GLU A 60 8.66 3.01 23.83
C GLU A 60 9.65 2.57 22.73
N VAL A 61 10.58 1.68 23.08
CA VAL A 61 11.52 1.07 22.13
C VAL A 61 10.79 -0.05 21.41
N GLU A 62 10.82 -0.03 20.09
CA GLU A 62 10.08 -0.97 19.24
C GLU A 62 10.98 -2.03 18.60
N MET A 63 12.26 -1.70 18.38
CA MET A 63 13.23 -2.60 17.74
C MET A 63 14.65 -2.33 18.22
N LEU A 64 15.43 -3.40 18.35
CA LEU A 64 16.88 -3.39 18.46
C LEU A 64 17.51 -4.08 17.23
N SER A 65 18.63 -3.54 16.77
CA SER A 65 19.43 -4.17 15.72
C SER A 65 20.93 -4.00 15.98
N ILE A 66 21.69 -5.03 15.60
CA ILE A 66 23.15 -4.99 15.58
C ILE A 66 23.59 -4.99 14.11
N SER A 67 24.35 -3.98 13.72
CA SER A 67 24.98 -3.89 12.40
C SER A 67 26.49 -4.04 12.49
N GLY A 68 27.08 -4.62 11.46
CA GLY A 68 28.52 -4.87 11.36
C GLY A 68 28.90 -5.31 9.96
N PRO A 69 30.20 -5.51 9.69
CA PRO A 69 30.66 -6.13 8.46
C PRO A 69 30.17 -7.58 8.40
N ARG A 70 29.80 -8.06 7.21
CA ARG A 70 29.58 -9.51 7.02
C ARG A 70 30.86 -10.28 7.35
N PRO A 71 30.74 -11.54 7.81
CA PRO A 71 31.82 -12.51 7.67
C PRO A 71 32.39 -12.40 6.24
N TYR A 72 33.68 -12.07 6.11
CA TYR A 72 34.40 -11.98 4.83
C TYR A 72 34.08 -10.77 3.90
N SER A 73 33.39 -9.72 4.39
CA SER A 73 33.17 -8.49 3.61
C SER A 73 34.34 -7.49 3.61
N LYS A 74 34.32 -6.53 2.68
CA LYS A 74 35.27 -5.42 2.63
C LYS A 74 35.06 -4.49 3.84
N LYS A 75 36.16 -3.93 4.36
CA LYS A 75 36.17 -3.01 5.51
C LYS A 75 35.29 -1.77 5.24
N GLY A 76 34.27 -1.55 6.07
CA GLY A 76 33.52 -0.27 6.12
C GLY A 76 32.01 -0.36 5.86
N ASP A 77 31.52 -1.47 5.29
CA ASP A 77 30.08 -1.66 5.06
C ASP A 77 29.42 -2.20 6.33
N LEU A 78 28.55 -1.41 6.96
CA LEU A 78 27.74 -1.83 8.11
C LEU A 78 26.38 -2.30 7.63
N GLU A 79 26.15 -3.61 7.67
CA GLU A 79 24.85 -4.21 7.41
C GLU A 79 24.23 -4.75 8.70
N VAL A 80 22.90 -4.83 8.76
CA VAL A 80 22.20 -5.39 9.92
C VAL A 80 22.46 -6.90 10.01
N LEU A 81 23.19 -7.35 11.02
CA LEU A 81 23.54 -8.76 11.24
C LEU A 81 22.49 -9.50 12.05
N ALA A 82 21.82 -8.79 12.96
CA ALA A 82 20.75 -9.36 13.78
C ALA A 82 19.74 -8.27 14.18
N SER A 83 18.49 -8.67 14.39
CA SER A 83 17.44 -7.77 14.92
C SER A 83 16.46 -8.51 15.83
N ILE A 84 15.78 -7.74 16.67
CA ILE A 84 14.68 -8.20 17.54
C ILE A 84 13.70 -7.05 17.76
N SER A 85 12.39 -7.34 17.81
CA SER A 85 11.36 -6.29 17.90
C SER A 85 10.22 -6.64 18.86
N LYS A 86 9.35 -5.65 19.14
CA LYS A 86 8.13 -5.86 19.93
C LYS A 86 7.09 -6.71 19.21
N TRP A 87 7.11 -6.71 17.88
CA TRP A 87 6.14 -7.40 17.02
C TRP A 87 6.56 -8.85 16.76
N ASP A 88 7.86 -9.08 16.69
CA ASP A 88 8.48 -10.40 16.63
C ASP A 88 9.63 -10.47 17.66
N PRO A 89 9.35 -10.99 18.87
CA PRO A 89 10.33 -11.07 19.96
C PRO A 89 11.33 -12.24 19.77
N THR A 90 11.34 -12.88 18.61
CA THR A 90 12.34 -13.89 18.24
C THR A 90 13.56 -13.18 17.65
N PRO A 91 14.78 -13.37 18.18
CA PRO A 91 15.98 -12.83 17.56
C PRO A 91 16.18 -13.41 16.16
N LEU A 92 16.31 -12.55 15.16
CA LEU A 92 16.46 -12.95 13.76
C LEU A 92 17.90 -12.71 13.29
N PRO A 93 18.66 -13.76 12.92
CA PRO A 93 19.89 -13.59 12.16
C PRO A 93 19.60 -13.10 10.74
N LEU A 94 20.43 -12.19 10.25
CA LEU A 94 20.28 -11.55 8.93
C LEU A 94 21.61 -11.56 8.16
N ASN A 95 21.56 -11.25 6.86
CA ASN A 95 22.72 -11.04 6.00
C ASN A 95 23.79 -12.17 6.05
N GLY A 96 23.33 -13.43 6.06
CA GLY A 96 24.19 -14.61 5.98
C GLY A 96 24.80 -15.05 7.31
N LEU A 97 24.32 -14.50 8.43
CA LEU A 97 24.73 -14.92 9.77
C LEU A 97 24.00 -16.23 10.16
N ASP A 98 24.48 -17.38 9.70
CA ASP A 98 23.87 -18.67 10.04
C ASP A 98 24.36 -19.26 11.38
N ASP A 99 23.69 -20.33 11.83
CA ASP A 99 24.00 -21.04 13.06
C ASP A 99 25.39 -21.71 13.05
N THR A 100 26.08 -21.82 11.92
CA THR A 100 27.46 -22.34 11.88
C THR A 100 28.48 -21.26 12.24
N VAL A 101 28.14 -19.99 11.98
CA VAL A 101 29.01 -18.82 12.15
C VAL A 101 28.80 -18.13 13.50
N ALA A 102 27.55 -17.95 13.94
CA ALA A 102 27.24 -17.31 15.20
C ALA A 102 25.93 -17.83 15.80
N ASN A 103 25.72 -17.57 17.08
CA ASN A 103 24.44 -17.78 17.75
C ASN A 103 23.83 -16.42 18.07
N VAL A 104 22.61 -16.17 17.60
CA VAL A 104 21.86 -14.95 17.89
C VAL A 104 20.82 -15.25 18.96
N THR A 105 20.92 -14.55 20.09
CA THR A 105 19.96 -14.66 21.18
C THR A 105 19.50 -13.28 21.60
N GLY A 106 18.43 -13.21 22.37
CA GLY A 106 17.89 -11.92 22.79
C GLY A 106 16.58 -12.08 23.54
N PHE A 107 16.16 -10.99 24.15
CA PHE A 107 14.93 -10.91 24.91
C PHE A 107 14.31 -9.54 24.70
N PHE A 108 13.02 -9.53 24.37
CA PHE A 108 12.25 -8.31 24.13
C PHE A 108 10.95 -8.37 24.92
N SER A 109 11.02 -8.11 26.23
CA SER A 109 9.82 -8.14 27.07
C SER A 109 9.99 -7.33 28.34
N GLY A 110 8.87 -6.73 28.78
CA GLY A 110 8.81 -5.89 29.96
C GLY A 110 9.84 -4.78 29.91
N TRP A 111 10.73 -4.73 30.91
CA TRP A 111 11.72 -3.68 31.07
C TRP A 111 13.05 -4.00 30.38
N LYS A 112 13.34 -5.26 30.04
CA LYS A 112 14.64 -5.65 29.46
C LYS A 112 14.52 -5.84 27.95
N LYS A 113 15.36 -5.12 27.20
CA LYS A 113 15.53 -5.28 25.75
C LYS A 113 16.99 -5.57 25.49
N GLU A 114 17.29 -6.75 24.97
CA GLU A 114 18.65 -7.23 24.79
C GLU A 114 18.73 -8.07 23.51
N LEU A 115 19.75 -7.83 22.72
CA LEU A 115 20.11 -8.58 21.52
C LEU A 115 21.59 -8.94 21.59
N VAL A 116 21.91 -10.20 21.34
CA VAL A 116 23.23 -10.77 21.58
C VAL A 116 23.67 -11.59 20.36
N ILE A 117 24.87 -11.33 19.85
CA ILE A 117 25.54 -12.16 18.86
C ILE A 117 26.75 -12.83 19.52
N SER A 118 26.80 -14.16 19.51
CA SER A 118 27.93 -14.96 20.02
C SER A 118 28.61 -15.73 18.89
N TRP A 119 29.84 -15.39 18.54
CA TRP A 119 30.52 -15.92 17.34
C TRP A 119 31.15 -17.30 17.55
N LYS A 120 30.80 -18.30 16.75
CA LYS A 120 31.29 -19.68 16.91
C LYS A 120 32.75 -19.89 16.50
N LEU A 121 33.31 -18.98 15.70
CA LEU A 121 34.72 -18.97 15.28
C LEU A 121 35.28 -17.54 15.37
N PRO A 122 36.54 -17.32 15.78
CA PRO A 122 37.12 -15.98 15.82
C PRO A 122 37.38 -15.47 14.39
N ILE A 123 36.57 -14.52 13.90
CA ILE A 123 36.76 -13.88 12.58
C ILE A 123 37.32 -12.46 12.71
N PHE A 124 38.08 -12.19 13.77
CA PHE A 124 38.72 -10.88 13.93
C PHE A 124 40.11 -10.93 13.29
N ARG A 125 40.18 -10.80 11.96
CA ARG A 125 41.47 -10.57 11.26
C ARG A 125 41.77 -9.09 11.02
N LEU A 126 40.78 -8.21 11.21
CA LEU A 126 40.88 -6.77 10.99
C LEU A 126 40.05 -6.02 12.04
N SER A 127 40.44 -4.77 12.32
CA SER A 127 39.63 -3.83 13.11
C SER A 127 38.27 -3.61 12.44
N GLN A 128 37.19 -3.88 13.19
CA GLN A 128 35.80 -3.87 12.71
C GLN A 128 34.94 -2.92 13.55
N GLU A 129 34.06 -2.16 12.90
CA GLU A 129 33.06 -1.33 13.58
C GLU A 129 31.75 -2.11 13.68
N TYR A 130 31.08 -2.01 14.83
CA TYR A 130 29.73 -2.52 15.03
C TYR A 130 28.83 -1.40 15.57
N ARG A 131 27.54 -1.47 15.25
CA ARG A 131 26.53 -0.49 15.65
C ARG A 131 25.31 -1.18 16.26
N CYS A 132 24.88 -0.70 17.41
CA CYS A 132 23.64 -1.06 18.06
C CYS A 132 22.65 0.07 17.79
N THR A 133 21.52 -0.23 17.19
CA THR A 133 20.51 0.78 16.84
C THR A 133 19.19 0.43 17.52
N ALA A 134 18.59 1.42 18.18
CA ALA A 134 17.26 1.35 18.75
C ALA A 134 16.31 2.23 17.94
N GLN A 135 15.17 1.66 17.54
CA GLN A 135 14.06 2.40 16.95
C GLN A 135 12.97 2.56 18.00
N SER A 136 12.43 3.77 18.12
CA SER A 136 11.45 4.16 19.14
C SER A 136 10.47 5.17 18.57
N THR A 137 9.36 5.39 19.28
CA THR A 137 8.37 6.42 18.95
C THR A 137 8.37 7.47 20.06
N ASP A 138 8.49 8.75 19.69
CA ASP A 138 8.45 9.86 20.65
C ASP A 138 7.03 10.14 21.19
N MET A 139 6.91 11.07 22.13
CA MET A 139 5.62 11.44 22.73
C MET A 139 4.63 12.08 21.74
N ASN A 140 5.10 12.52 20.57
CA ASN A 140 4.28 13.09 19.50
C ASN A 140 3.93 12.05 18.42
N GLY A 141 4.31 10.78 18.60
CA GLY A 141 4.07 9.72 17.63
C GLY A 141 5.06 9.69 16.46
N GLN A 142 6.18 10.41 16.54
CA GLN A 142 7.19 10.43 15.48
C GLN A 142 8.26 9.34 15.71
N PRO A 143 8.73 8.68 14.64
CA PRO A 143 9.80 7.69 14.75
C PRO A 143 11.13 8.37 15.08
N VAL A 144 11.82 7.84 16.09
CA VAL A 144 13.13 8.29 16.56
C VAL A 144 14.10 7.12 16.54
N THR A 145 15.27 7.34 15.95
CA THR A 145 16.37 6.36 15.90
C THR A 145 17.56 6.85 16.70
N THR A 146 18.02 6.02 17.63
CA THR A 146 19.25 6.23 18.42
C THR A 146 20.22 5.08 18.18
N PHE A 147 21.52 5.36 18.24
CA PHE A 147 22.52 4.32 18.02
C PHE A 147 23.78 4.53 18.84
N GLU A 148 24.45 3.43 19.14
CA GLU A 148 25.77 3.35 19.77
C GLU A 148 26.72 2.55 18.88
N THR A 149 28.00 2.94 18.85
CA THR A 149 29.01 2.26 18.04
C THR A 149 30.21 1.83 18.87
N ILE A 150 30.75 0.66 18.54
CA ILE A 150 32.01 0.15 19.08
C ILE A 150 32.94 -0.20 17.94
N THR A 151 34.19 0.22 18.03
CA THR A 151 35.26 -0.27 17.16
C THR A 151 36.06 -1.33 17.90
N VAL A 152 36.04 -2.54 17.36
CA VAL A 152 36.78 -3.71 17.83
C VAL A 152 38.13 -3.70 17.13
N ASN A 153 39.18 -3.32 17.86
CA ASN A 153 40.53 -3.40 17.33
C ASN A 153 41.12 -4.78 17.61
N THR A 154 41.44 -5.50 16.55
CA THR A 154 42.48 -6.52 16.63
C THR A 154 43.78 -5.77 16.82
N GLU A 155 44.34 -5.75 18.03
CA GLU A 155 45.79 -5.65 18.09
C GLU A 155 46.29 -6.86 17.30
N ALA A 156 46.87 -6.60 16.13
CA ALA A 156 47.83 -7.55 15.59
C ALA A 156 48.81 -7.73 16.74
N SER A 157 48.78 -8.87 17.43
CA SER A 157 49.94 -9.23 18.20
C SER A 157 51.07 -9.18 17.18
N ASP A 158 52.05 -8.31 17.39
CA ASP A 158 53.33 -8.33 16.71
C ASP A 158 54.03 -9.67 17.05
N VAL A 159 53.44 -10.77 16.63
CA VAL A 159 54.01 -12.10 16.62
C VAL A 159 54.34 -12.30 15.15
N ASP A 160 55.57 -11.94 14.83
CA ASP A 160 56.21 -12.09 13.53
C ASP A 160 55.80 -13.38 12.82
N ASP A 161 55.06 -13.29 11.71
CA ASP A 161 54.93 -14.35 10.69
C ASP A 161 56.33 -14.86 10.24
N ALA A 162 57.39 -14.08 10.46
CA ALA A 162 58.77 -14.46 10.17
C ALA A 162 59.34 -15.51 11.15
N ARG A 163 58.93 -15.53 12.43
CA ARG A 163 59.45 -16.49 13.41
C ARG A 163 58.94 -17.91 13.19
N ASP A 164 57.69 -18.06 12.75
CA ASP A 164 57.12 -19.37 12.41
C ASP A 164 57.72 -19.93 11.11
N ALA A 165 58.02 -19.08 10.14
CA ALA A 165 58.75 -19.48 8.94
C ALA A 165 60.18 -19.95 9.28
N ASP A 166 60.89 -19.26 10.16
CA ASP A 166 62.23 -19.64 10.61
C ASP A 166 62.24 -20.94 11.45
N ASP A 167 61.27 -21.13 12.37
CA ASP A 167 61.14 -22.38 13.13
C ASP A 167 60.76 -23.57 12.21
N PHE A 168 59.93 -23.35 11.20
CA PHE A 168 59.56 -24.38 10.23
C PHE A 168 60.74 -24.75 9.32
N ASN A 169 61.52 -23.77 8.87
CA ASN A 169 62.76 -23.99 8.13
C ASN A 169 63.79 -24.76 8.97
N LEU A 170 63.94 -24.41 10.25
CA LEU A 170 64.84 -25.10 11.19
C LEU A 170 64.40 -26.55 11.47
N LEU A 171 63.08 -26.80 11.57
CA LEU A 171 62.51 -28.13 11.68
C LEU A 171 62.78 -28.96 10.41
N ARG A 172 62.63 -28.36 9.22
CA ARG A 172 62.93 -29.01 7.94
C ARG A 172 64.40 -29.41 7.84
N ASP A 173 65.32 -28.49 8.15
CA ASP A 173 66.76 -28.76 8.10
C ASP A 173 67.16 -29.90 9.06
N ARG A 174 66.54 -29.98 10.25
CA ARG A 174 66.75 -31.08 11.20
C ARG A 174 66.21 -32.42 10.72
N VAL A 175 65.09 -32.40 10.01
CA VAL A 175 64.50 -33.59 9.39
C VAL A 175 65.41 -34.11 8.28
N ASP A 176 65.94 -33.22 7.44
CA ASP A 176 66.88 -33.54 6.37
C ASP A 176 68.17 -34.21 6.91
N ASP A 177 68.73 -33.71 8.01
CA ASP A 177 69.90 -34.29 8.68
C ASP A 177 69.61 -35.69 9.28
N LEU A 178 68.40 -35.90 9.82
CA LEU A 178 67.96 -37.20 10.35
C LEU A 178 67.79 -38.23 9.23
N ILE A 179 67.27 -37.81 8.07
CA ILE A 179 67.11 -38.66 6.88
C ILE A 179 68.48 -39.02 6.31
N ALA A 180 69.44 -38.09 6.26
CA ALA A 180 70.79 -38.37 5.75
C ALA A 180 71.49 -39.51 6.52
N ASN A 181 71.23 -39.62 7.83
CA ASN A 181 71.81 -40.60 8.74
C ASN A 181 70.95 -41.85 8.99
N SER A 182 69.80 -42.01 8.34
CA SER A 182 68.91 -43.16 8.50
C SER A 182 69.30 -44.37 7.62
N SER A 183 68.75 -45.55 7.91
CA SER A 183 68.96 -46.77 7.12
C SER A 183 68.36 -46.64 5.71
N LEU A 184 68.86 -47.43 4.76
CA LEU A 184 68.40 -47.37 3.36
C LEU A 184 66.87 -47.60 3.23
N GLU A 185 66.32 -48.55 3.99
CA GLU A 185 64.86 -48.78 4.07
C GLU A 185 64.10 -47.53 4.54
N ALA A 186 64.59 -46.83 5.57
CA ALA A 186 63.93 -45.63 6.08
C ALA A 186 63.97 -44.44 5.08
N LYS A 187 64.99 -44.39 4.21
CA LYS A 187 65.07 -43.38 3.13
C LYS A 187 64.08 -43.65 2.01
N GLU A 188 63.89 -44.92 1.64
CA GLU A 188 62.91 -45.33 0.63
C GLU A 188 61.48 -45.07 1.12
N ASP A 189 61.18 -45.39 2.38
CA ASP A 189 59.90 -45.08 3.02
C ASP A 189 59.63 -43.57 3.10
N PHE A 190 60.64 -42.77 3.44
CA PHE A 190 60.50 -41.31 3.51
C PHE A 190 60.18 -40.71 2.13
N HIS A 191 60.88 -41.13 1.07
CA HIS A 191 60.57 -40.70 -0.30
C HIS A 191 59.18 -41.17 -0.77
N ALA A 192 58.73 -42.35 -0.35
CA ALA A 192 57.38 -42.80 -0.65
C ALA A 192 56.33 -41.90 0.00
N ILE A 193 56.53 -41.50 1.26
CA ILE A 193 55.67 -40.56 1.98
C ILE A 193 55.70 -39.18 1.33
N GLU A 194 56.87 -38.67 0.96
CA GLU A 194 57.02 -37.37 0.31
C GLU A 194 56.26 -37.28 -1.02
N ASN A 195 56.31 -38.34 -1.82
CA ASN A 195 55.52 -38.44 -3.06
C ASN A 195 54.00 -38.47 -2.77
N GLN A 196 53.56 -39.19 -1.72
CA GLN A 196 52.15 -39.20 -1.31
C GLN A 196 51.68 -37.83 -0.84
N VAL A 197 52.50 -37.10 -0.06
CA VAL A 197 52.18 -35.74 0.39
C VAL A 197 52.05 -34.80 -0.80
N ARG A 198 52.97 -34.86 -1.76
CA ARG A 198 52.90 -34.05 -2.98
C ARG A 198 51.64 -34.33 -3.82
N ASP A 199 51.26 -35.60 -3.94
CA ASP A 199 50.04 -35.99 -4.66
C ASP A 199 48.78 -35.52 -3.92
N LEU A 200 48.79 -35.56 -2.58
CA LEU A 200 47.74 -35.01 -1.72
C LEU A 200 47.61 -33.49 -1.86
N GLU A 201 48.70 -32.74 -1.85
CA GLU A 201 48.71 -31.29 -2.07
C GLU A 201 48.13 -30.93 -3.44
N SER A 202 48.54 -31.65 -4.49
CA SER A 202 48.00 -31.44 -5.84
C SER A 202 46.49 -31.70 -5.91
N SER A 203 46.03 -32.82 -5.32
CA SER A 203 44.60 -33.16 -5.21
C SER A 203 43.82 -32.12 -4.42
N PHE A 204 44.38 -31.62 -3.32
CA PHE A 204 43.76 -30.58 -2.50
C PHE A 204 43.63 -29.26 -3.27
N ASN A 205 44.69 -28.81 -3.94
CA ASN A 205 44.68 -27.58 -4.74
C ASN A 205 43.66 -27.65 -5.88
N LEU A 206 43.55 -28.78 -6.57
CA LEU A 206 42.53 -28.99 -7.61
C LEU A 206 41.11 -28.91 -7.05
N ARG A 207 40.84 -29.54 -5.90
CA ARG A 207 39.53 -29.46 -5.24
C ARG A 207 39.22 -28.05 -4.75
N PHE A 208 40.23 -27.34 -4.26
CA PHE A 208 40.08 -25.95 -3.82
C PHE A 208 39.71 -25.03 -4.99
N GLN A 209 40.39 -25.16 -6.14
CA GLN A 209 40.06 -24.42 -7.35
C GLN A 209 38.66 -24.74 -7.89
N ASP A 210 38.25 -26.01 -7.86
CA ASP A 210 36.89 -26.38 -8.25
C ASP A 210 35.85 -25.76 -7.31
N ALA A 211 36.09 -25.80 -6.00
CA ALA A 211 35.22 -25.17 -5.01
C ALA A 211 35.11 -23.65 -5.23
N GLU A 212 36.23 -22.97 -5.48
CA GLU A 212 36.25 -21.52 -5.78
C GLU A 212 35.44 -21.20 -7.03
N SER A 213 35.60 -21.98 -8.11
CA SER A 213 34.81 -21.81 -9.34
C SER A 213 33.31 -22.04 -9.10
N GLN A 214 32.93 -22.99 -8.25
CA GLN A 214 31.53 -23.21 -7.89
C GLN A 214 30.97 -22.03 -7.08
N PHE A 215 31.74 -21.47 -6.14
CA PHE A 215 31.34 -20.27 -5.39
C PHE A 215 31.15 -19.05 -6.29
N ASP A 216 32.01 -18.86 -7.29
CA ASP A 216 31.87 -17.75 -8.25
C ASP A 216 30.58 -17.88 -9.09
N LYS A 217 30.27 -19.07 -9.60
CA LYS A 217 29.02 -19.32 -10.31
C LYS A 217 27.80 -19.05 -9.44
N GLN A 218 27.85 -19.45 -8.18
CA GLN A 218 26.76 -19.21 -7.24
C GLN A 218 26.61 -17.71 -6.92
N ARG A 219 27.72 -16.97 -6.85
CA ARG A 219 27.70 -15.51 -6.69
C ARG A 219 27.10 -14.80 -7.89
N GLU A 220 27.44 -15.20 -9.11
CA GLU A 220 26.85 -14.66 -10.33
C GLU A 220 25.32 -14.89 -10.37
N PHE A 221 24.89 -16.11 -10.02
CA PHE A 221 23.48 -16.45 -9.91
C PHE A 221 22.76 -15.58 -8.86
N MET A 222 23.36 -15.37 -7.69
CA MET A 222 22.81 -14.53 -6.63
C MET A 222 22.70 -13.06 -7.04
N ASN A 223 23.70 -12.53 -7.77
CA ASN A 223 23.65 -11.16 -8.29
C ASN A 223 22.52 -10.99 -9.32
N SER A 224 22.38 -11.93 -10.24
CA SER A 224 21.28 -11.91 -11.22
C SER A 224 19.91 -12.04 -10.56
N SER A 225 19.80 -12.88 -9.53
CA SER A 225 18.58 -13.00 -8.72
C SER A 225 18.26 -11.70 -7.96
N SER A 226 19.28 -11.03 -7.42
CA SER A 226 19.13 -9.75 -6.73
C SER A 226 18.61 -8.64 -7.64
N GLU A 227 19.12 -8.56 -8.87
CA GLU A 227 18.64 -7.60 -9.88
C GLU A 227 17.16 -7.85 -10.22
N THR A 228 16.77 -9.12 -10.36
CA THR A 228 15.38 -9.50 -10.61
C THR A 228 14.46 -9.07 -9.46
N VAL A 229 14.91 -9.23 -8.21
CA VAL A 229 14.16 -8.80 -7.01
C VAL A 229 14.01 -7.28 -6.96
N GLN A 230 15.07 -6.52 -7.30
CA GLN A 230 15.01 -5.06 -7.34
C GLN A 230 14.01 -4.56 -8.39
N ASN A 231 14.05 -5.12 -9.60
CA ASN A 231 13.09 -4.77 -10.65
C ASN A 231 11.64 -5.08 -10.24
N LEU A 232 11.43 -6.16 -9.48
CA LEU A 232 10.11 -6.51 -8.97
C LEU A 232 9.64 -5.55 -7.87
N ASP A 233 10.54 -5.09 -7.01
CA ASP A 233 10.24 -4.11 -5.96
C ASP A 233 9.83 -2.76 -6.56
N GLU A 234 10.56 -2.28 -7.57
CA GLU A 234 10.22 -1.04 -8.30
C GLU A 234 8.83 -1.15 -8.96
N ALA A 235 8.53 -2.29 -9.59
CA ALA A 235 7.21 -2.53 -10.19
C ALA A 235 6.10 -2.58 -9.14
N LEU A 236 6.36 -3.17 -7.96
CA LEU A 236 5.40 -3.21 -6.85
C LEU A 236 5.13 -1.82 -6.28
N GLN A 237 6.15 -0.97 -6.16
CA GLN A 237 6.00 0.42 -5.72
C GLN A 237 5.15 1.23 -6.71
N ASP A 238 5.43 1.14 -8.02
CA ASP A 238 4.64 1.80 -9.06
C ASP A 238 3.16 1.35 -9.06
N ILE A 239 2.91 0.05 -8.87
CA ILE A 239 1.55 -0.48 -8.73
C ILE A 239 0.86 0.07 -7.47
N SER A 240 1.59 0.17 -6.36
CA SER A 240 1.05 0.69 -5.09
C SER A 240 0.63 2.16 -5.21
N GLU A 241 1.46 3.00 -5.84
CA GLU A 241 1.14 4.41 -6.07
C GLU A 241 -0.08 4.57 -6.98
N LYS A 242 -0.16 3.79 -8.06
CA LYS A 242 -1.33 3.80 -8.96
C LYS A 242 -2.61 3.35 -8.28
N LEU A 243 -2.53 2.36 -7.38
CA LEU A 243 -3.68 1.91 -6.59
C LEU A 243 -4.16 3.01 -5.63
N LEU A 244 -3.25 3.78 -5.04
CA LEU A 244 -3.61 4.89 -4.16
C LEU A 244 -4.31 6.02 -4.93
N ASP A 245 -3.78 6.39 -6.09
CA ASP A 245 -4.38 7.42 -6.96
C ASP A 245 -5.77 7.00 -7.47
N LEU A 246 -5.91 5.73 -7.86
CA LEU A 246 -7.18 5.16 -8.27
C LEU A 246 -8.21 5.20 -7.14
N GLN A 247 -7.81 4.88 -5.91
CA GLN A 247 -8.68 4.93 -4.73
C GLN A 247 -9.16 6.35 -4.43
N GLN A 248 -8.29 7.35 -4.58
CA GLN A 248 -8.66 8.76 -4.42
C GLN A 248 -9.67 9.19 -5.49
N SER A 249 -9.40 8.85 -6.75
CA SER A 249 -10.28 9.15 -7.89
C SER A 249 -11.68 8.55 -7.70
N VAL A 250 -11.77 7.29 -7.26
CA VAL A 250 -13.05 6.62 -6.96
C VAL A 250 -13.80 7.35 -5.84
N THR A 251 -13.10 7.73 -4.77
CA THR A 251 -13.71 8.43 -3.63
C THR A 251 -14.27 9.80 -4.05
N GLN A 252 -13.52 10.55 -4.85
CA GLN A 252 -13.96 11.84 -5.39
C GLN A 252 -15.18 11.69 -6.30
N GLN A 253 -15.20 10.67 -7.16
CA GLN A 253 -16.33 10.39 -8.03
C GLN A 253 -17.59 10.00 -7.23
N GLN A 254 -17.44 9.20 -6.18
CA GLN A 254 -18.55 8.87 -5.29
C GLN A 254 -19.13 10.11 -4.61
N GLN A 255 -18.29 11.02 -4.15
CA GLN A 255 -18.77 12.28 -3.55
C GLN A 255 -19.50 13.14 -4.57
N THR A 256 -18.95 13.28 -5.78
CA THR A 256 -19.58 14.01 -6.89
C THR A 256 -20.97 13.43 -7.22
N ASN A 257 -21.08 12.10 -7.27
CA ASN A 257 -22.35 11.43 -7.51
C ASN A 257 -23.37 11.69 -6.37
N LYS A 258 -22.92 11.72 -5.11
CA LYS A 258 -23.78 12.07 -3.97
C LYS A 258 -24.25 13.52 -4.06
N ASP A 259 -23.34 14.45 -4.34
CA ASP A 259 -23.65 15.87 -4.44
C ASP A 259 -24.63 16.13 -5.60
N GLN A 260 -24.44 15.46 -6.74
CA GLN A 260 -25.37 15.51 -7.87
C GLN A 260 -26.74 14.92 -7.50
N ALA A 261 -26.79 13.80 -6.78
CA ALA A 261 -28.05 13.21 -6.32
C ALA A 261 -28.80 14.14 -5.36
N VAL A 262 -28.09 14.76 -4.43
CA VAL A 262 -28.65 15.75 -3.48
C VAL A 262 -29.17 16.97 -4.24
N PHE A 263 -28.38 17.52 -5.16
CA PHE A 263 -28.79 18.65 -5.99
C PHE A 263 -30.04 18.31 -6.84
N ASN A 264 -30.07 17.15 -7.47
CA ASN A 264 -31.22 16.68 -8.23
C ASN A 264 -32.46 16.50 -7.35
N SER A 265 -32.30 16.03 -6.11
CA SER A 265 -33.38 15.95 -5.13
C SER A 265 -33.91 17.34 -4.75
N PHE A 266 -33.03 18.32 -4.54
CA PHE A 266 -33.41 19.71 -4.28
C PHE A 266 -34.17 20.34 -5.46
N LEU A 267 -33.68 20.16 -6.68
CA LEU A 267 -34.37 20.61 -7.89
C LEU A 267 -35.76 19.96 -8.00
N LYS A 268 -35.83 18.64 -7.81
CA LYS A 268 -37.10 17.91 -7.81
C LYS A 268 -38.04 18.40 -6.73
N ALA A 269 -37.57 18.82 -5.55
CA ALA A 269 -38.44 19.35 -4.51
C ALA A 269 -38.94 20.78 -4.81
N ARG A 270 -38.13 21.61 -5.47
CA ARG A 270 -38.39 23.04 -5.63
C ARG A 270 -39.17 23.40 -6.89
N LEU A 271 -39.02 22.63 -7.97
CA LEU A 271 -39.72 22.89 -9.22
C LEU A 271 -41.22 22.61 -9.09
N PRO A 272 -42.10 23.42 -9.72
CA PRO A 272 -43.55 23.22 -9.66
C PRO A 272 -44.03 22.06 -10.54
N PHE A 273 -43.12 21.42 -11.26
CA PHE A 273 -43.40 20.31 -12.17
C PHE A 273 -42.65 19.04 -11.80
N ASP A 274 -43.25 17.89 -12.14
CA ASP A 274 -42.55 16.63 -12.30
C ASP A 274 -42.15 16.46 -13.76
N PHE A 275 -40.94 15.98 -14.04
CA PHE A 275 -40.38 15.87 -15.40
C PHE A 275 -40.23 14.42 -15.83
N SER A 276 -40.49 14.14 -17.11
CA SER A 276 -40.34 12.82 -17.72
C SER A 276 -38.88 12.52 -18.06
N THR A 277 -38.61 11.27 -18.48
CA THR A 277 -37.42 10.99 -19.28
C THR A 277 -37.52 11.64 -20.66
N ILE A 278 -36.40 11.74 -21.38
CA ILE A 278 -36.41 12.24 -22.76
C ILE A 278 -37.14 11.23 -23.65
N PHE A 279 -38.10 11.70 -24.43
CA PHE A 279 -38.80 10.91 -25.44
C PHE A 279 -38.82 11.70 -26.75
N LYS A 280 -38.31 11.08 -27.83
CA LYS A 280 -38.14 11.71 -29.15
C LYS A 280 -37.49 13.11 -29.09
N SER A 281 -36.45 13.26 -28.25
CA SER A 281 -35.72 14.53 -28.00
C SER A 281 -36.50 15.62 -27.26
N LYS A 282 -37.70 15.32 -26.75
CA LYS A 282 -38.50 16.23 -25.94
C LYS A 282 -38.59 15.75 -24.50
N ILE A 283 -38.87 16.68 -23.58
CA ILE A 283 -39.18 16.41 -22.18
C ILE A 283 -40.61 16.86 -21.91
N TYR A 284 -41.36 16.04 -21.21
CA TYR A 284 -42.73 16.32 -20.80
C TYR A 284 -42.73 16.62 -19.31
N PHE A 285 -43.58 17.54 -18.87
CA PHE A 285 -43.60 17.95 -17.48
C PHE A 285 -45.00 18.25 -16.98
N ILE A 286 -45.33 17.71 -15.81
CA ILE A 286 -46.68 17.70 -15.24
C ILE A 286 -46.73 18.63 -14.04
N SER A 287 -47.76 19.48 -13.96
CA SER A 287 -47.95 20.36 -12.81
C SER A 287 -48.13 19.54 -11.52
N LYS A 288 -47.43 19.90 -10.45
CA LYS A 288 -47.54 19.16 -9.18
C LYS A 288 -48.83 19.43 -8.43
N THR A 289 -49.31 20.66 -8.53
CA THR A 289 -50.51 21.12 -7.84
C THR A 289 -51.74 20.86 -8.70
N VAL A 290 -52.79 20.36 -8.05
CA VAL A 290 -54.15 20.36 -8.61
C VAL A 290 -54.73 21.75 -8.44
N ALA A 291 -55.26 22.32 -9.51
CA ALA A 291 -55.96 23.61 -9.51
C ALA A 291 -57.09 23.57 -10.55
N ASP A 292 -58.03 24.51 -10.45
CA ASP A 292 -59.04 24.71 -11.47
C ASP A 292 -58.35 25.01 -12.81
N PHE A 293 -58.68 24.25 -13.85
CA PHE A 293 -57.95 24.31 -15.12
C PHE A 293 -58.45 25.43 -16.03
N GLU A 294 -57.62 26.45 -16.19
CA GLU A 294 -57.76 27.48 -17.23
C GLU A 294 -56.66 27.28 -18.27
N ILE A 295 -57.03 26.98 -19.51
CA ILE A 295 -56.06 26.60 -20.56
C ILE A 295 -55.02 27.70 -20.82
N SER A 296 -55.42 28.98 -20.69
CA SER A 296 -54.53 30.13 -20.90
C SER A 296 -53.49 30.28 -19.79
N ASP A 297 -53.87 30.05 -18.53
CA ASP A 297 -52.94 30.08 -17.39
C ASP A 297 -51.98 28.89 -17.43
N ALA A 298 -52.50 27.71 -17.78
CA ALA A 298 -51.69 26.51 -17.93
C ALA A 298 -50.68 26.65 -19.10
N ALA A 299 -51.11 27.20 -20.24
CA ALA A 299 -50.23 27.51 -21.37
C ALA A 299 -49.12 28.50 -20.99
N ALA A 300 -49.47 29.62 -20.33
CA ALA A 300 -48.49 30.60 -19.87
C ALA A 300 -47.48 29.99 -18.89
N SER A 301 -47.93 29.06 -18.04
CA SER A 301 -47.07 28.32 -17.12
C SER A 301 -46.12 27.37 -17.86
N CYS A 302 -46.59 26.63 -18.88
CA CYS A 302 -45.71 25.80 -19.72
C CYS A 302 -44.65 26.64 -20.46
N GLU A 303 -45.06 27.79 -21.02
CA GLU A 303 -44.17 28.72 -21.73
C GLU A 303 -43.09 29.32 -20.82
N ALA A 304 -43.43 29.66 -19.59
CA ALA A 304 -42.48 30.17 -18.60
C ALA A 304 -41.34 29.17 -18.27
N TYR A 305 -41.54 27.89 -18.57
CA TYR A 305 -40.55 26.81 -18.37
C TYR A 305 -40.03 26.23 -19.69
N GLY A 306 -40.21 26.95 -20.81
CA GLY A 306 -39.60 26.60 -22.10
C GLY A 306 -40.35 25.51 -22.88
N GLY A 307 -41.65 25.38 -22.64
CA GLY A 307 -42.52 24.43 -23.35
C GLY A 307 -43.86 25.04 -23.76
N TYR A 308 -44.81 24.18 -24.09
CA TYR A 308 -46.20 24.50 -24.35
C TYR A 308 -47.08 23.35 -23.80
N LEU A 309 -48.40 23.53 -23.71
CA LEU A 309 -49.29 22.43 -23.32
C LEU A 309 -49.18 21.27 -24.31
N VAL A 310 -49.04 20.04 -23.82
CA VAL A 310 -48.69 18.87 -24.65
C VAL A 310 -49.59 18.75 -25.89
N GLU A 311 -48.95 18.49 -27.03
CA GLU A 311 -49.63 18.29 -28.32
C GLU A 311 -49.35 16.87 -28.82
N ILE A 312 -50.31 15.97 -28.62
CA ILE A 312 -50.12 14.55 -28.94
C ILE A 312 -50.20 14.32 -30.45
N ASP A 313 -49.04 14.13 -31.09
CA ASP A 313 -48.89 13.96 -32.53
C ASP A 313 -49.09 12.50 -33.00
N ASP A 314 -48.69 11.51 -32.18
CA ASP A 314 -48.74 10.09 -32.52
C ASP A 314 -49.11 9.14 -31.36
N GLU A 315 -49.43 7.88 -31.68
CA GLU A 315 -49.83 6.88 -30.67
C GLU A 315 -48.70 6.53 -29.68
N GLU A 316 -47.44 6.63 -30.11
CA GLU A 316 -46.29 6.33 -29.25
C GLU A 316 -46.10 7.44 -28.21
N GLU A 317 -46.31 8.70 -28.60
CA GLU A 317 -46.35 9.85 -27.72
C GLU A 317 -47.52 9.77 -26.74
N LEU A 318 -48.73 9.47 -27.23
CA LEU A 318 -49.89 9.25 -26.35
C LEU A 318 -49.55 8.20 -25.29
N LYS A 319 -48.99 7.07 -25.71
CA LYS A 319 -48.60 6.00 -24.81
C LYS A 319 -47.56 6.48 -23.78
N PHE A 320 -46.52 7.19 -24.23
CA PHE A 320 -45.48 7.71 -23.36
C PHE A 320 -46.04 8.67 -22.30
N VAL A 321 -46.88 9.62 -22.72
CA VAL A 321 -47.48 10.61 -21.82
C VAL A 321 -48.48 9.93 -20.86
N SER A 322 -49.31 9.00 -21.35
CA SER A 322 -50.21 8.18 -20.52
C SER A 322 -49.47 7.37 -19.46
N ASP A 323 -48.34 6.76 -19.83
CA ASP A 323 -47.48 6.02 -18.89
C ASP A 323 -46.83 6.98 -17.88
N PHE A 324 -46.48 8.21 -18.28
CA PHE A 324 -45.89 9.22 -17.39
C PHE A 324 -46.90 9.76 -16.36
N VAL A 325 -48.10 10.16 -16.79
CA VAL A 325 -49.15 10.65 -15.86
C VAL A 325 -49.57 9.58 -14.85
N SER A 326 -49.60 8.31 -15.28
CA SER A 326 -49.93 7.17 -14.42
C SER A 326 -48.93 6.97 -13.27
N GLN A 327 -47.69 7.44 -13.43
CA GLN A 327 -46.66 7.39 -12.39
C GLN A 327 -46.78 8.52 -11.37
N THR A 328 -47.46 9.63 -11.70
CA THR A 328 -47.55 10.82 -10.84
C THR A 328 -48.75 10.85 -9.89
N GLY A 329 -49.64 9.85 -9.97
CA GLY A 329 -50.76 9.65 -9.05
C GLY A 329 -52.01 9.12 -9.74
N LYS A 330 -52.79 8.33 -9.00
CA LYS A 330 -54.12 7.83 -9.43
C LYS A 330 -55.20 8.85 -9.05
N ASP A 331 -56.32 8.84 -9.78
CA ASP A 331 -57.53 9.62 -9.49
C ASP A 331 -57.38 11.16 -9.60
N VAL A 332 -56.54 11.64 -10.52
CA VAL A 332 -56.36 13.07 -10.84
C VAL A 332 -56.52 13.27 -12.35
N ARG A 333 -57.13 14.39 -12.76
CA ARG A 333 -57.24 14.80 -14.16
C ARG A 333 -55.92 15.35 -14.68
N TYR A 334 -55.54 15.01 -15.91
CA TYR A 334 -54.33 15.52 -16.55
C TYR A 334 -54.68 16.17 -17.88
N TYR A 335 -54.81 17.48 -17.88
CA TYR A 335 -55.19 18.27 -19.04
C TYR A 335 -54.09 18.37 -20.10
N THR A 336 -54.52 18.49 -21.37
CA THR A 336 -53.64 18.63 -22.54
C THR A 336 -53.86 19.97 -23.27
N GLY A 337 -53.11 20.19 -24.36
CA GLY A 337 -53.31 21.36 -25.22
C GLY A 337 -54.50 21.25 -26.18
N ALA A 338 -55.11 20.08 -26.34
CA ALA A 338 -56.25 19.92 -27.25
C ALA A 338 -57.53 20.53 -26.68
N ASN A 339 -58.26 21.28 -27.51
CA ASN A 339 -59.47 22.01 -27.16
C ASN A 339 -60.31 22.31 -28.41
N ASP A 340 -61.59 22.57 -28.27
CA ASP A 340 -62.49 23.02 -29.35
C ASP A 340 -63.20 24.35 -29.02
N LEU A 341 -62.60 25.15 -28.11
CA LEU A 341 -63.06 26.48 -27.66
C LEU A 341 -63.41 27.46 -28.79
N ASN A 342 -62.79 27.29 -29.96
CA ASN A 342 -63.00 28.15 -31.13
C ASN A 342 -64.17 27.68 -32.00
N MET A 343 -64.40 26.37 -32.09
CA MET A 343 -65.42 25.77 -32.94
C MET A 343 -65.78 24.39 -32.40
N GLU A 344 -66.98 24.27 -31.83
CA GLU A 344 -67.54 23.01 -31.31
C GLU A 344 -67.32 21.83 -32.26
N ALA A 345 -66.88 20.70 -31.71
CA ALA A 345 -66.56 19.47 -32.42
C ALA A 345 -65.35 19.56 -33.39
N TYR A 346 -64.57 20.64 -33.32
CA TYR A 346 -63.30 20.79 -34.02
C TYR A 346 -62.17 21.04 -33.03
N PHE A 347 -61.52 19.94 -32.63
CA PHE A 347 -60.38 20.00 -31.72
C PHE A 347 -59.11 20.44 -32.43
N GLU A 348 -58.48 21.48 -31.89
CA GLU A 348 -57.15 21.96 -32.25
C GLU A 348 -56.25 22.01 -31.03
N PHE A 349 -54.94 21.98 -31.25
CA PHE A 349 -53.99 22.24 -30.18
C PHE A 349 -53.84 23.74 -29.91
N TYR A 350 -53.82 24.10 -28.63
CA TYR A 350 -53.84 25.49 -28.18
C TYR A 350 -52.64 26.29 -28.69
N HIS A 351 -51.45 25.69 -28.75
CA HIS A 351 -50.22 26.39 -29.13
C HIS A 351 -50.03 26.43 -30.66
N SER A 352 -49.98 25.29 -31.34
CA SER A 352 -49.69 25.22 -32.77
C SER A 352 -50.88 25.54 -33.67
N LYS A 353 -52.10 25.55 -33.13
CA LYS A 353 -53.37 25.70 -33.87
C LYS A 353 -53.57 24.62 -34.94
N LYS A 354 -52.86 23.50 -34.84
CA LYS A 354 -53.06 22.36 -35.71
C LYS A 354 -54.27 21.56 -35.26
N PRO A 355 -55.05 20.98 -36.19
CA PRO A 355 -56.11 20.04 -35.83
C PRO A 355 -55.53 18.82 -35.12
N VAL A 356 -56.24 18.32 -34.12
CA VAL A 356 -55.91 17.04 -33.48
C VAL A 356 -56.06 15.93 -34.54
N PRO A 357 -55.03 15.08 -34.77
CA PRO A 357 -55.06 14.10 -35.86
C PRO A 357 -56.24 13.12 -35.77
N SER A 358 -57.04 13.02 -36.83
CA SER A 358 -58.27 12.22 -36.87
C SER A 358 -58.06 10.69 -36.87
N PHE A 359 -56.85 10.22 -37.18
CA PHE A 359 -56.49 8.79 -37.21
C PHE A 359 -55.99 8.29 -35.86
N LEU A 360 -55.64 9.20 -34.95
CA LEU A 360 -55.32 8.83 -33.60
C LEU A 360 -56.58 8.23 -32.99
N SER A 361 -56.52 6.97 -32.58
CA SER A 361 -57.50 6.37 -31.68
C SER A 361 -57.33 6.97 -30.28
N VAL A 362 -57.18 8.30 -30.19
CA VAL A 362 -57.01 9.07 -28.95
C VAL A 362 -58.34 9.25 -28.24
N TRP A 363 -59.48 8.95 -28.83
CA TRP A 363 -60.75 9.03 -28.11
C TRP A 363 -61.10 7.67 -27.50
N ASN A 364 -61.67 7.68 -26.29
CA ASN A 364 -62.31 6.48 -25.73
C ASN A 364 -63.46 6.02 -26.64
N GLU A 365 -63.82 4.73 -26.58
CA GLU A 365 -64.89 4.20 -27.42
C GLU A 365 -66.21 4.92 -27.10
N GLY A 366 -66.72 5.70 -28.05
CA GLY A 366 -67.89 6.55 -27.87
C GLY A 366 -67.59 8.01 -27.51
N GLU A 367 -66.35 8.49 -27.62
CA GLU A 367 -65.97 9.90 -27.51
C GLU A 367 -65.42 10.46 -28.84
N PRO A 368 -65.46 11.80 -29.05
CA PRO A 368 -66.19 12.78 -28.22
C PRO A 368 -67.70 12.66 -28.47
N ASN A 369 -68.52 12.56 -27.41
CA ASN A 369 -69.97 12.43 -27.55
C ASN A 369 -70.77 13.70 -27.27
N SER A 370 -70.12 14.79 -26.85
CA SER A 370 -70.82 16.04 -26.50
C SER A 370 -72.05 15.78 -25.60
N MET A 371 -71.98 14.80 -24.67
CA MET A 371 -73.15 14.38 -23.87
C MET A 371 -73.69 15.51 -22.99
N VAL A 372 -72.89 16.56 -22.75
CA VAL A 372 -73.26 17.81 -22.08
C VAL A 372 -72.75 18.98 -22.91
N ARG A 373 -73.57 20.02 -23.15
CA ARG A 373 -73.09 21.25 -23.81
C ARG A 373 -71.97 21.91 -22.98
N GLY A 374 -70.79 22.17 -23.57
CA GLY A 374 -69.71 22.99 -22.99
C GLY A 374 -68.50 22.26 -22.42
N GLU A 375 -68.09 21.13 -23.03
CA GLU A 375 -66.91 20.34 -22.64
C GLU A 375 -65.70 20.61 -23.53
N ASP A 376 -65.18 21.85 -23.49
CA ASP A 376 -64.29 22.32 -24.56
C ASP A 376 -62.78 22.02 -24.36
N CYS A 377 -62.43 21.28 -23.29
CA CYS A 377 -61.06 20.96 -22.89
C CYS A 377 -60.82 19.44 -22.94
N THR A 378 -59.56 19.01 -22.97
CA THR A 378 -59.23 17.57 -23.01
C THR A 378 -58.32 17.14 -21.87
N GLU A 379 -58.53 15.91 -21.38
CA GLU A 379 -57.70 15.24 -20.38
C GLU A 379 -57.18 13.87 -20.87
N ILE A 380 -56.16 13.34 -20.18
CA ILE A 380 -55.62 11.99 -20.41
C ILE A 380 -56.26 11.00 -19.42
N LEU A 381 -57.04 10.06 -19.96
CA LEU A 381 -57.64 8.92 -19.26
C LEU A 381 -57.32 7.62 -20.03
N GLY A 382 -56.03 7.29 -20.14
CA GLY A 382 -55.49 6.24 -21.02
C GLY A 382 -55.42 6.66 -22.49
N LYS A 383 -56.46 7.37 -22.93
CA LYS A 383 -56.64 8.08 -24.20
C LYS A 383 -57.12 9.52 -23.89
N LEU A 384 -57.14 10.41 -24.88
CA LEU A 384 -57.81 11.72 -24.75
C LEU A 384 -59.32 11.55 -24.48
N ASN A 385 -59.82 12.42 -23.61
CA ASN A 385 -61.22 12.52 -23.23
C ASN A 385 -61.60 14.00 -23.17
N ASP A 386 -62.70 14.40 -23.77
CA ASP A 386 -63.25 15.76 -23.67
C ASP A 386 -63.93 15.95 -22.31
N VAL A 387 -63.80 17.14 -21.75
CA VAL A 387 -64.26 17.45 -20.40
C VAL A 387 -64.52 18.94 -20.26
N THR A 388 -65.50 19.27 -19.42
CA THR A 388 -65.76 20.64 -18.98
C THR A 388 -64.47 21.32 -18.49
N CYS A 389 -64.11 22.45 -19.12
CA CYS A 389 -63.01 23.30 -18.68
C CYS A 389 -63.23 23.81 -17.23
N GLY A 390 -62.17 24.21 -16.53
CA GLY A 390 -62.28 24.77 -15.18
C GLY A 390 -62.44 23.73 -14.06
N LEU A 391 -62.60 22.44 -14.35
CA LEU A 391 -62.57 21.42 -13.30
C LEU A 391 -61.16 21.28 -12.70
N PRO A 392 -61.04 20.89 -11.42
CA PRO A 392 -59.74 20.71 -10.79
C PRO A 392 -58.94 19.58 -11.44
N GLY A 393 -57.71 19.89 -11.84
CA GLY A 393 -56.76 18.93 -12.37
C GLY A 393 -55.32 19.43 -12.40
N LYS A 394 -54.45 18.57 -12.91
CA LYS A 394 -53.09 18.90 -13.32
C LYS A 394 -53.06 19.09 -14.82
N TYR A 395 -52.00 19.67 -15.35
CA TYR A 395 -51.81 19.79 -16.79
C TYR A 395 -50.43 19.28 -17.19
N VAL A 396 -50.32 18.84 -18.45
CA VAL A 396 -49.11 18.31 -19.03
C VAL A 396 -48.56 19.31 -20.05
N CYS A 397 -47.29 19.62 -19.91
CA CYS A 397 -46.52 20.42 -20.84
C CYS A 397 -45.50 19.55 -21.59
N GLU A 398 -44.99 20.08 -22.68
CA GLU A 398 -43.97 19.48 -23.54
C GLU A 398 -42.96 20.56 -23.92
N SER A 399 -41.66 20.24 -23.89
CA SER A 399 -40.60 21.16 -24.26
C SER A 399 -40.61 21.50 -25.75
N GLN A 400 -40.19 22.71 -26.10
CA GLN A 400 -40.03 23.16 -27.49
C GLN A 400 -39.11 22.28 -28.34
#